data_AF-A0A1M3T2B5-F1
#
_entry.id   AF-A0A1M3T2B5-F1
#
_cell.length_a   1.000
_cell.length_b   1.000
_cell.length_c   1.000
_cell.angle_alpha   90.00
_cell.angle_beta   90.00
_cell.angle_gamma   90.00
#
_symmetry.space_group_name_H-M   'P 1'
#
loop_
_entity.id
_entity.type
_entity.pdbx_description
1 polymer ?
#
loop_
_entity_poly.entity_id
_entity_poly.type
_entity_poly.pdbx_seq_one_letter_code
_entity_poly.pdbx_strand_id
1 'polypeptide(L)'
;MRFQGLIPALRIFALPLRSHSARALQRPPLPIPSATVLKAGPTIPFLGALFGSSAKPESQPNNMSYPDQRSDDAWQAVLSPEQFKILRQKGTERPFTGEYDAHYPSQGVYNCAGCDAPLYKATHKFKSGCGWPAYFDSIPGAVTRHTDRSFGMERTEIVCSNCGGHLGHVFKGEGYPTPTDERHCVNSVSLRFKEDEGQGN
;
A
#
# COMPACT_ATOMS: atom_id res chain seq x y z
N MET A 1 9.54 35.52 -59.12
CA MET A 1 8.35 35.76 -58.26
C MET A 1 8.75 35.49 -56.82
N ARG A 2 8.60 36.50 -55.95
CA ARG A 2 8.94 36.48 -54.53
C ARG A 2 7.84 35.73 -53.77
N PHE A 3 8.18 34.77 -52.92
CA PHE A 3 7.29 34.30 -51.85
C PHE A 3 7.92 34.62 -50.50
N GLN A 4 7.29 35.57 -49.82
CA GLN A 4 7.52 35.97 -48.44
C GLN A 4 6.50 35.25 -47.54
N GLY A 5 6.88 34.99 -46.30
CA GLY A 5 5.97 34.68 -45.18
C GLY A 5 6.21 33.30 -44.57
N LEU A 6 6.19 33.09 -43.25
CA LEU A 6 5.99 33.96 -42.10
C LEU A 6 6.58 33.18 -40.90
N ILE A 7 7.44 33.81 -40.10
CA ILE A 7 7.99 33.24 -38.86
C ILE A 7 7.03 33.58 -37.71
N PRO A 8 6.55 32.61 -36.89
CA PRO A 8 5.76 32.94 -35.72
C PRO A 8 6.70 33.42 -34.59
N ALA A 9 6.45 34.65 -34.14
CA ALA A 9 7.18 35.27 -33.03
C ALA A 9 6.79 34.61 -31.69
N LEU A 10 7.79 34.07 -31.00
CA LEU A 10 7.69 33.52 -29.65
C LEU A 10 7.53 34.68 -28.65
N ARG A 11 6.34 34.85 -28.07
CA ARG A 11 6.12 35.82 -26.97
C ARG A 11 6.57 35.22 -25.65
N ILE A 12 7.73 35.67 -25.18
CA ILE A 12 8.23 35.42 -23.82
C ILE A 12 7.43 36.31 -22.86
N PHE A 13 6.54 35.72 -22.08
CA PHE A 13 5.90 36.39 -20.94
C PHE A 13 6.85 36.36 -19.74
N ALA A 14 7.50 37.49 -19.46
CA ALA A 14 8.21 37.71 -18.22
C ALA A 14 7.18 38.04 -17.11
N LEU A 15 7.02 37.14 -16.14
CA LEU A 15 6.27 37.38 -14.92
C LEU A 15 7.15 38.14 -13.91
N PRO A 16 6.63 39.16 -13.20
CA PRO A 16 7.40 39.87 -12.19
C PRO A 16 7.57 39.00 -10.93
N LEU A 17 8.81 38.87 -10.47
CA LEU A 17 9.14 38.30 -9.16
C LEU A 17 8.51 39.18 -8.06
N ARG A 18 7.51 38.64 -7.37
CA ARG A 18 6.90 39.26 -6.20
C ARG A 18 7.70 38.84 -4.96
N SER A 19 8.41 39.79 -4.36
CA SER A 19 9.12 39.60 -3.11
C SER A 19 8.13 39.51 -1.95
N HIS A 20 8.09 38.37 -1.28
CA HIS A 20 7.34 38.21 -0.03
C HIS A 20 8.26 38.51 1.14
N SER A 21 8.07 39.70 1.73
CA SER A 21 8.68 40.11 2.98
C SER A 21 8.17 39.22 4.13
N ALA A 22 9.08 38.52 4.79
CA ALA A 22 8.80 37.68 5.95
C ALA A 22 8.46 38.58 7.15
N ARG A 23 7.17 38.67 7.48
CA ARG A 23 6.71 39.35 8.70
C ARG A 23 6.84 38.37 9.86
N ALA A 24 7.87 38.57 10.69
CA ALA A 24 8.06 37.81 11.93
C ALA A 24 6.88 38.07 12.88
N LEU A 25 6.09 37.03 13.13
CA LEU A 25 5.05 37.03 14.15
C LEU A 25 5.72 36.88 15.52
N GLN A 26 5.75 37.97 16.29
CA GLN A 26 6.09 37.95 17.71
C GLN A 26 5.02 37.16 18.47
N ARG A 27 5.43 36.03 19.06
CA ARG A 27 4.61 35.26 20.01
C ARG A 27 4.57 35.98 21.36
N PRO A 28 3.41 36.14 22.01
CA PRO A 28 3.34 36.63 23.38
C PRO A 28 3.90 35.56 24.36
N PRO A 29 4.49 35.98 25.49
CA PRO A 29 5.01 35.05 26.50
C PRO A 29 3.87 34.36 27.24
N LEU A 30 3.99 33.04 27.43
CA LEU A 30 3.09 32.25 28.27
C LEU A 30 3.37 32.53 29.76
N PRO A 31 2.35 32.51 30.62
CA PRO A 31 2.52 32.67 32.06
C PRO A 31 3.13 31.39 32.68
N ILE A 32 4.10 31.60 33.56
CA ILE A 32 4.76 30.57 34.37
C ILE A 32 3.81 30.16 35.50
N PRO A 33 3.46 28.87 35.67
CA PRO A 33 2.81 28.42 36.90
C PRO A 33 3.85 28.26 38.03
N SER A 34 3.56 28.89 39.16
CA SER A 34 4.29 28.77 40.42
C SER A 34 4.40 27.33 40.89
N ALA A 35 5.61 26.98 41.34
CA ALA A 35 5.90 25.72 42.02
C ALA A 35 5.08 25.60 43.31
N THR A 36 4.23 24.58 43.39
CA THR A 36 3.63 24.15 44.65
C THR A 36 4.52 23.07 45.25
N VAL A 37 5.14 23.41 46.38
CA VAL A 37 5.93 22.51 47.23
C VAL A 37 5.00 21.47 47.84
N LEU A 38 5.14 20.21 47.42
CA LEU A 38 4.52 19.09 48.12
C LEU A 38 5.44 18.61 49.25
N LYS A 39 4.86 18.67 50.45
CA LYS A 39 5.42 18.35 51.75
C LYS A 39 5.67 16.84 51.87
N ALA A 40 6.87 16.47 52.32
CA ALA A 40 7.28 15.10 52.59
C ALA A 40 6.39 14.43 53.67
N GLY A 41 5.95 13.21 53.39
CA GLY A 41 5.32 12.27 54.34
C GLY A 41 6.16 10.99 54.49
N PRO A 42 5.98 10.21 55.58
CA PRO A 42 7.01 9.33 56.10
C PRO A 42 7.15 7.99 55.37
N THR A 43 8.36 7.45 55.50
CA THR A 43 8.88 6.16 55.08
C THR A 43 7.95 4.98 55.39
N ILE A 44 7.52 4.27 54.35
CA ILE A 44 6.91 2.93 54.44
C ILE A 44 8.01 1.91 54.11
N PRO A 45 8.20 0.87 54.93
CA PRO A 45 9.35 -0.03 54.81
C PRO A 45 9.23 -0.95 53.60
N PHE A 46 10.39 -1.22 53.06
CA PHE A 46 10.74 -2.21 52.05
C PHE A 46 10.27 -3.61 52.48
N LEU A 47 9.35 -4.22 51.71
CA LEU A 47 9.08 -5.66 51.76
C LEU A 47 8.57 -6.14 50.38
N GLY A 48 9.30 -7.08 49.78
CA GLY A 48 8.73 -8.07 48.86
C GLY A 48 8.90 -7.80 47.38
N ALA A 49 10.02 -8.26 46.82
CA ALA A 49 10.15 -8.56 45.41
C ALA A 49 9.11 -9.61 44.98
N LEU A 50 8.26 -9.27 44.02
CA LEU A 50 7.54 -10.25 43.19
C LEU A 50 7.48 -9.75 41.74
N PHE A 51 8.01 -10.59 40.86
CA PHE A 51 8.24 -10.43 39.42
C PHE A 51 7.16 -9.62 38.69
N GLY A 52 7.52 -8.40 38.27
CA GLY A 52 6.75 -7.61 37.31
C GLY A 52 7.00 -8.14 35.89
N SER A 53 6.17 -9.07 35.42
CA SER A 53 6.11 -9.40 34.00
C SER A 53 5.63 -8.18 33.22
N SER A 54 6.49 -7.62 32.38
CA SER A 54 6.08 -6.73 31.29
C SER A 54 5.12 -7.48 30.38
N ALA A 55 3.81 -7.36 30.62
CA ALA A 55 2.81 -7.73 29.64
C ALA A 55 2.95 -6.76 28.45
N LYS A 56 3.46 -7.27 27.32
CA LYS A 56 3.33 -6.59 26.03
C LYS A 56 1.83 -6.36 25.78
N PRO A 57 1.40 -5.17 25.31
CA PRO A 57 0.03 -4.98 24.89
C PRO A 57 -0.20 -5.86 23.66
N GLU A 58 -0.96 -6.93 23.85
CA GLU A 58 -1.42 -7.82 22.80
C GLU A 58 -2.49 -7.07 21.99
N SER A 59 -2.06 -6.45 20.89
CA SER A 59 -2.96 -5.87 19.91
C SER A 59 -3.75 -7.01 19.26
N GLN A 60 -5.01 -7.18 19.65
CA GLN A 60 -5.95 -8.12 19.03
C GLN A 60 -6.28 -7.65 17.61
N PRO A 61 -5.85 -8.35 16.53
CA PRO A 61 -6.41 -8.09 15.21
C PRO A 61 -7.67 -8.94 15.06
N ASN A 62 -8.71 -8.35 14.45
CA ASN A 62 -9.94 -9.04 14.07
C ASN A 62 -9.61 -10.42 13.45
N ASN A 63 -10.01 -11.49 14.13
CA ASN A 63 -9.66 -12.87 13.83
C ASN A 63 -10.40 -13.37 12.58
N MET A 64 -9.98 -12.90 11.41
CA MET A 64 -10.14 -13.66 10.17
C MET A 64 -8.94 -14.58 10.07
N SER A 65 -9.14 -15.84 10.42
CA SER A 65 -8.12 -16.87 10.31
C SER A 65 -7.95 -17.26 8.84
N TYR A 66 -6.78 -17.01 8.27
CA TYR A 66 -6.40 -17.48 6.93
C TYR A 66 -5.87 -18.92 7.01
N PRO A 67 -5.92 -19.73 5.94
CA PRO A 67 -5.34 -21.07 5.95
C PRO A 67 -3.84 -21.13 6.32
N ASP A 68 -3.05 -20.17 5.82
CA ASP A 68 -1.62 -20.04 6.14
C ASP A 68 -1.43 -19.19 7.40
N GLN A 69 -1.00 -19.84 8.48
CA GLN A 69 -0.85 -19.28 9.83
C GLN A 69 0.63 -19.08 10.23
N ARG A 70 1.53 -18.91 9.26
CA ARG A 70 2.94 -18.60 9.56
C ARG A 70 3.06 -17.30 10.37
N SER A 71 3.98 -17.31 11.35
CA SER A 71 4.31 -16.14 12.16
C SER A 71 5.01 -15.05 11.34
N ASP A 72 4.98 -13.81 11.82
CA ASP A 72 5.67 -12.72 11.13
C ASP A 72 7.19 -12.95 11.03
N ASP A 73 7.81 -13.61 12.01
CA ASP A 73 9.24 -14.00 11.94
C ASP A 73 9.50 -15.01 10.82
N ALA A 74 8.60 -16.00 10.65
CA ALA A 74 8.70 -16.94 9.55
C ALA A 74 8.50 -16.25 8.19
N TRP A 75 7.63 -15.24 8.13
CA TRP A 75 7.45 -14.41 6.92
C TRP A 75 8.68 -13.56 6.61
N GLN A 76 9.31 -12.93 7.60
CA GLN A 76 10.54 -12.16 7.41
C GLN A 76 11.70 -13.02 6.91
N ALA A 77 11.73 -14.30 7.27
CA ALA A 77 12.76 -15.23 6.81
C ALA A 77 12.61 -15.64 5.33
N VAL A 78 11.39 -15.64 4.79
CA VAL A 78 11.11 -16.12 3.42
C VAL A 78 10.82 -15.00 2.41
N LEU A 79 10.37 -13.84 2.88
CA LEU A 79 10.05 -12.69 2.04
C LEU A 79 11.24 -11.75 1.93
N SER A 80 11.38 -11.10 0.77
CA SER A 80 12.25 -9.93 0.68
C SER A 80 11.71 -8.79 1.57
N PRO A 81 12.55 -7.82 1.99
CA PRO A 81 12.10 -6.69 2.79
C PRO A 81 10.94 -5.91 2.15
N GLU A 82 10.95 -5.78 0.82
CA GLU A 82 9.89 -5.08 0.09
C GLU A 82 8.61 -5.90 0.00
N GLN A 83 8.71 -7.22 -0.22
CA GLN A 83 7.57 -8.13 -0.16
C GLN A 83 6.94 -8.14 1.22
N PHE A 84 7.73 -8.17 2.28
CA PHE A 84 7.23 -8.12 3.65
C PHE A 84 6.50 -6.80 3.93
N LYS A 85 7.08 -5.67 3.53
CA LYS A 85 6.46 -4.34 3.66
C LYS A 85 5.11 -4.28 2.95
N ILE A 86 5.02 -4.80 1.73
CA ILE A 86 3.77 -4.75 0.95
C ILE A 86 2.76 -5.77 1.51
N LEU A 87 3.11 -7.06 1.54
CA LEU A 87 2.18 -8.14 1.90
C LEU A 87 1.74 -8.09 3.37
N ARG A 88 2.62 -7.70 4.30
CA ARG A 88 2.34 -7.78 5.75
C ARG A 88 2.09 -6.42 6.40
N GLN A 89 2.77 -5.37 5.94
CA GLN A 89 2.61 -4.02 6.49
C GLN A 89 1.69 -3.13 5.66
N LYS A 90 0.95 -3.70 4.69
CA LYS A 90 0.02 -3.00 3.79
C LYS A 90 0.68 -1.82 3.06
N GLY A 91 1.95 -1.96 2.72
CA GLY A 91 2.69 -1.00 1.92
C GLY A 91 2.19 -0.96 0.47
N THR A 92 2.64 0.06 -0.26
CA THR A 92 2.35 0.20 -1.69
C THR A 92 3.66 0.50 -2.42
N GLU A 93 3.92 -0.20 -3.52
CA GLU A 93 5.06 0.07 -4.39
C GLU A 93 4.88 1.39 -5.14
N ARG A 94 5.95 1.98 -5.65
CA ARG A 94 5.84 3.20 -6.46
C ARG A 94 5.14 2.90 -7.79
N PRO A 95 4.35 3.85 -8.32
CA PRO A 95 3.74 3.65 -9.63
C PRO A 95 4.80 3.55 -10.72
N PHE A 96 4.53 2.72 -11.73
CA PHE A 96 5.36 2.46 -12.92
C PHE A 96 6.72 1.82 -12.64
N THR A 97 6.94 1.26 -11.45
CA THR A 97 8.21 0.58 -11.11
C THR A 97 8.09 -0.93 -11.03
N GLY A 98 6.88 -1.47 -10.94
CA GLY A 98 6.65 -2.90 -10.80
C GLY A 98 6.96 -3.70 -12.08
N GLU A 99 7.60 -4.86 -11.92
CA GLU A 99 7.92 -5.80 -13.00
C GLU A 99 6.71 -6.13 -13.89
N TYR A 100 5.54 -6.29 -13.26
CA TYR A 100 4.33 -6.75 -13.94
C TYR A 100 3.42 -5.64 -14.46
N ASP A 101 3.75 -4.36 -14.27
CA ASP A 101 2.93 -3.26 -14.79
C ASP A 101 2.82 -3.36 -16.33
N ALA A 102 3.96 -3.41 -17.01
CA ALA A 102 4.06 -3.52 -18.47
C ALA A 102 4.09 -4.96 -19.02
N HIS A 103 3.93 -5.98 -18.16
CA HIS A 103 4.02 -7.40 -18.55
C HIS A 103 2.65 -7.95 -18.99
N TYR A 104 2.47 -8.35 -20.26
CA TYR A 104 1.18 -8.83 -20.79
C TYR A 104 1.34 -10.17 -21.53
N PRO A 105 1.53 -11.28 -20.80
CA PRO A 105 1.62 -12.61 -21.40
C PRO A 105 0.25 -13.06 -21.92
N SER A 106 0.23 -13.94 -22.92
CA SER A 106 -1.01 -14.51 -23.47
C SER A 106 -1.62 -15.58 -22.55
N GLN A 107 -0.79 -16.29 -21.80
CA GLN A 107 -1.15 -17.38 -20.91
C GLN A 107 -0.30 -17.36 -19.63
N GLY A 108 -0.70 -18.12 -18.61
CA GLY A 108 -0.03 -18.20 -17.32
C GLY A 108 -0.85 -17.62 -16.17
N VAL A 109 -0.28 -17.72 -14.97
CA VAL A 109 -0.95 -17.37 -13.71
C VAL A 109 -0.02 -16.50 -12.86
N TYR A 110 -0.59 -15.44 -12.28
CA TYR A 110 0.06 -14.65 -11.25
C TYR A 110 -0.33 -15.23 -9.89
N ASN A 111 0.67 -15.75 -9.20
CA ASN A 111 0.56 -16.32 -7.87
C ASN A 111 0.92 -15.28 -6.81
N CYS A 112 0.46 -15.49 -5.58
CA CYS A 112 0.86 -14.71 -4.42
C CYS A 112 2.36 -14.90 -4.17
N ALA A 113 3.13 -13.81 -4.09
CA ALA A 113 4.57 -13.88 -3.83
C ALA A 113 4.92 -14.53 -2.48
N GLY A 114 3.99 -14.51 -1.50
CA GLY A 114 4.24 -15.08 -0.17
C GLY A 114 3.86 -16.55 0.01
N CYS A 115 2.64 -16.94 -0.39
CA CYS A 115 2.18 -18.32 -0.21
C CYS A 115 2.08 -19.13 -1.50
N ASP A 116 2.43 -18.54 -2.64
CA ASP A 116 2.37 -19.17 -3.96
C ASP A 116 0.97 -19.62 -4.42
N ALA A 117 -0.09 -19.20 -3.72
CA ALA A 117 -1.46 -19.46 -4.13
C ALA A 117 -1.80 -18.71 -5.44
N PRO A 118 -2.53 -19.32 -6.38
CA PRO A 118 -2.89 -18.69 -7.64
C PRO A 118 -3.92 -17.57 -7.42
N LEU A 119 -3.66 -16.36 -7.93
CA LEU A 119 -4.50 -15.18 -7.70
C LEU A 119 -5.22 -14.71 -8.97
N TYR A 120 -4.47 -14.56 -10.06
CA TYR A 120 -4.98 -13.96 -11.31
C TYR A 120 -4.49 -14.74 -12.53
N LYS A 121 -5.33 -14.85 -13.55
CA LYS A 121 -4.92 -15.38 -14.85
C LYS A 121 -4.32 -14.26 -15.71
N ALA A 122 -3.38 -14.60 -16.59
CA ALA A 122 -2.84 -13.69 -17.59
C ALA A 122 -3.93 -13.01 -18.42
N THR A 123 -4.94 -13.79 -18.83
CA THR A 123 -6.09 -13.32 -19.61
C THR A 123 -6.97 -12.30 -18.87
N HIS A 124 -6.86 -12.20 -17.54
CA HIS A 124 -7.61 -11.24 -16.75
C HIS A 124 -6.91 -9.88 -16.65
N LYS A 125 -5.65 -9.78 -17.09
CA LYS A 125 -4.86 -8.56 -17.04
C LYS A 125 -5.28 -7.61 -18.15
N PHE A 126 -5.36 -6.31 -17.85
CA PHE A 126 -5.67 -5.29 -18.84
C PHE A 126 -4.86 -4.00 -18.61
N LYS A 127 -4.87 -3.10 -19.60
CA LYS A 127 -4.17 -1.82 -19.53
C LYS A 127 -5.07 -0.74 -18.95
N SER A 128 -4.96 -0.52 -17.64
CA SER A 128 -5.70 0.53 -16.92
C SER A 128 -5.04 1.92 -17.01
N GLY A 129 -3.70 1.95 -17.10
CA GLY A 129 -2.91 3.18 -17.00
C GLY A 129 -2.69 3.68 -15.57
N CYS A 130 -3.03 2.90 -14.53
CA CYS A 130 -2.90 3.34 -13.15
C CYS A 130 -1.46 3.31 -12.60
N GLY A 131 -0.50 2.70 -13.31
CA GLY A 131 0.89 2.56 -12.89
C GLY A 131 1.18 1.33 -12.02
N TRP A 132 0.24 0.40 -11.97
CA TRP A 132 0.36 -0.89 -11.30
C TRP A 132 -0.35 -1.94 -12.16
N PRO A 133 0.03 -3.23 -12.09
CA PRO A 133 -0.70 -4.27 -12.79
C PRO A 133 -2.18 -4.28 -12.38
N ALA A 134 -3.04 -4.29 -13.40
CA ALA A 134 -4.48 -4.23 -13.25
C ALA A 134 -5.15 -5.47 -13.83
N TYR A 135 -6.09 -6.03 -13.06
CA TYR A 135 -6.88 -7.20 -13.43
C TYR A 135 -8.36 -6.90 -13.28
N PHE A 136 -9.19 -7.43 -14.18
CA PHE A 136 -10.64 -7.23 -14.10
C PHE A 136 -11.34 -8.30 -13.26
N ASP A 137 -10.71 -9.45 -13.07
CA ASP A 137 -11.25 -10.55 -12.26
C ASP A 137 -10.12 -11.39 -11.65
N SER A 138 -10.39 -11.99 -10.49
CA SER A 138 -9.50 -12.92 -9.80
C SER A 138 -9.93 -14.37 -10.02
N ILE A 139 -9.05 -15.31 -9.72
CA ILE A 139 -9.46 -16.73 -9.63
C ILE A 139 -10.51 -16.85 -8.51
N PRO A 140 -11.64 -17.56 -8.75
CA PRO A 140 -12.70 -17.67 -7.75
C PRO A 140 -12.18 -18.13 -6.38
N GLY A 141 -12.46 -17.34 -5.34
CA GLY A 141 -12.03 -17.64 -3.97
C GLY A 141 -10.56 -17.33 -3.64
N ALA A 142 -9.79 -16.77 -4.58
CA ALA A 142 -8.38 -16.47 -4.35
C ALA A 142 -8.13 -15.14 -3.61
N VAL A 143 -9.08 -14.21 -3.70
CA VAL A 143 -8.98 -12.85 -3.16
C VAL A 143 -10.14 -12.55 -2.21
N THR A 144 -9.81 -12.05 -1.01
CA THR A 144 -10.77 -11.57 -0.02
C THR A 144 -10.79 -10.04 -0.05
N ARG A 145 -11.98 -9.45 0.11
CA ARG A 145 -12.21 -8.00 0.09
C ARG A 145 -12.45 -7.49 1.51
N HIS A 146 -11.80 -6.39 1.87
CA HIS A 146 -11.97 -5.71 3.16
C HIS A 146 -12.24 -4.23 2.95
N THR A 147 -13.10 -3.63 3.77
CA THR A 147 -13.30 -2.19 3.74
C THR A 147 -12.11 -1.48 4.41
N ASP A 148 -11.43 -0.64 3.64
CA ASP A 148 -10.33 0.21 4.09
C ASP A 148 -10.84 1.65 4.24
N ARG A 149 -10.83 2.17 5.47
CA ARG A 149 -11.23 3.55 5.82
C ARG A 149 -10.05 4.47 6.13
N SER A 150 -8.85 4.06 5.75
CA SER A 150 -7.63 4.84 5.99
C SER A 150 -7.66 6.16 5.23
N PHE A 151 -7.03 7.20 5.79
CA PHE A 151 -6.92 8.54 5.19
C PHE A 151 -8.26 9.23 4.88
N GLY A 152 -9.35 8.84 5.56
CA GLY A 152 -10.66 9.46 5.39
C GLY A 152 -11.37 9.12 4.07
N MET A 153 -10.88 8.11 3.35
CA MET A 153 -11.50 7.58 2.13
C MET A 153 -12.01 6.16 2.39
N GLU A 154 -13.15 5.79 1.81
CA GLU A 154 -13.63 4.41 1.81
C GLU A 154 -13.17 3.71 0.52
N ARG A 155 -12.29 2.72 0.67
CA ARG A 155 -11.77 1.89 -0.43
C ARG A 155 -12.01 0.42 -0.11
N THR A 156 -11.94 -0.43 -1.11
CA THR A 156 -11.97 -1.89 -0.91
C THR A 156 -10.57 -2.45 -1.05
N GLU A 157 -9.94 -2.82 0.06
CA GLU A 157 -8.68 -3.55 0.08
C GLU A 157 -8.90 -4.98 -0.43
N ILE A 158 -7.94 -5.48 -1.21
CA ILE A 158 -7.89 -6.88 -1.64
C ILE A 158 -6.67 -7.56 -1.02
N VAL A 159 -6.91 -8.73 -0.43
CA VAL A 159 -5.88 -9.56 0.21
C VAL A 159 -5.96 -10.99 -0.32
N CYS A 160 -4.85 -11.71 -0.27
CA CYS A 160 -4.83 -13.13 -0.60
C CYS A 160 -5.68 -13.93 0.40
N SER A 161 -6.63 -14.73 -0.09
CA SER A 161 -7.50 -15.55 0.77
C SER A 161 -6.77 -16.69 1.48
N ASN A 162 -5.57 -17.06 1.01
CA ASN A 162 -4.79 -18.14 1.63
C ASN A 162 -3.90 -17.67 2.78
N CYS A 163 -3.23 -16.52 2.66
CA CYS A 163 -2.28 -16.04 3.69
C CYS A 163 -2.59 -14.65 4.28
N GLY A 164 -3.64 -14.00 3.80
CA GLY A 164 -4.01 -12.64 4.22
C GLY A 164 -3.07 -11.55 3.77
N GLY A 165 -2.13 -11.85 2.87
CA GLY A 165 -1.18 -10.87 2.35
C GLY A 165 -1.89 -9.76 1.56
N HIS A 166 -1.55 -8.50 1.85
CA HIS A 166 -2.05 -7.33 1.13
C HIS A 166 -1.60 -7.34 -0.33
N LEU A 167 -2.56 -7.21 -1.24
CA LEU A 167 -2.32 -7.18 -2.69
C LEU A 167 -2.47 -5.76 -3.23
N GLY A 168 -3.48 -5.03 -2.77
CA GLY A 168 -3.79 -3.67 -3.23
C GLY A 168 -5.25 -3.31 -2.97
N HIS A 169 -5.89 -2.66 -3.94
CA HIS A 169 -7.29 -2.22 -3.84
C HIS A 169 -8.08 -2.53 -5.11
N VAL A 170 -9.39 -2.74 -4.95
CA VAL A 170 -10.33 -2.89 -6.06
C VAL A 170 -11.23 -1.66 -6.16
N PHE A 171 -11.43 -1.21 -7.39
CA PHE A 171 -12.33 -0.12 -7.77
C PHE A 171 -13.39 -0.66 -8.73
N LYS A 172 -14.59 -0.08 -8.72
CA LYS A 172 -15.70 -0.48 -9.61
C LYS A 172 -16.33 0.76 -10.23
N GLY A 173 -16.96 0.62 -11.39
CA GLY A 173 -17.75 1.70 -12.00
C GLY A 173 -16.88 2.75 -12.70
N GLU A 174 -15.70 2.36 -13.18
CA GLU A 174 -14.77 3.26 -13.87
C GLU A 174 -15.00 3.30 -15.38
N GLY A 175 -15.85 2.40 -15.91
CA GLY A 175 -16.21 2.34 -17.33
C GLY A 175 -15.16 1.66 -18.20
N TYR A 176 -14.37 0.74 -17.65
CA TYR A 176 -13.43 -0.04 -18.45
C TYR A 176 -14.19 -1.06 -19.31
N PRO A 177 -13.72 -1.33 -20.55
CA PRO A 177 -14.35 -2.30 -21.46
C PRO A 177 -14.01 -3.74 -21.04
N THR A 178 -14.39 -4.10 -19.82
CA THR A 178 -14.16 -5.40 -19.19
C THR A 178 -15.49 -5.99 -18.72
N PRO A 179 -15.63 -7.32 -18.64
CA PRO A 179 -16.91 -7.94 -18.30
C PRO A 179 -17.48 -7.54 -16.93
N THR A 180 -16.61 -7.21 -15.98
CA THR A 180 -16.95 -6.94 -14.58
C THR A 180 -17.00 -5.44 -14.26
N ASP A 181 -16.41 -4.59 -15.10
CA ASP A 181 -16.12 -3.17 -14.80
C ASP A 181 -15.45 -2.97 -13.42
N GLU A 182 -14.61 -3.95 -13.04
CA GLU A 182 -13.78 -3.89 -11.86
C GLU A 182 -12.31 -3.68 -12.25
N ARG A 183 -11.59 -2.92 -11.43
CA ARG A 183 -10.14 -2.75 -11.54
C ARG A 183 -9.49 -3.15 -10.23
N HIS A 184 -8.92 -4.35 -10.22
CA HIS A 184 -8.03 -4.81 -9.17
C HIS A 184 -6.65 -4.19 -9.43
N CYS A 185 -6.32 -3.13 -8.70
CA CYS A 185 -5.04 -2.44 -8.75
C CYS A 185 -4.09 -3.11 -7.75
N VAL A 186 -3.14 -3.91 -8.26
CA VAL A 186 -2.33 -4.83 -7.44
C VAL A 186 -0.87 -4.41 -7.46
N ASN A 187 -0.17 -4.54 -6.34
CA ASN A 187 1.27 -4.35 -6.29
C ASN A 187 1.98 -5.50 -7.03
N SER A 188 2.85 -5.19 -7.99
CA SER A 188 3.66 -6.17 -8.70
C SER A 188 4.50 -7.03 -7.75
N VAL A 189 5.11 -6.42 -6.73
CA VAL A 189 5.95 -7.13 -5.75
C VAL A 189 5.14 -8.17 -4.94
N SER A 190 3.82 -8.02 -4.86
CA SER A 190 2.94 -9.01 -4.20
C SER A 190 2.65 -10.25 -5.06
N LEU A 191 3.10 -10.25 -6.31
CA LEU A 191 2.84 -11.29 -7.29
C LEU A 191 4.12 -12.04 -7.70
N ARG A 192 3.94 -13.24 -8.22
CA ARG A 192 4.94 -14.01 -8.94
C ARG A 192 4.29 -14.64 -10.17
N PHE A 193 4.80 -14.36 -11.35
CA PHE A 193 4.27 -14.95 -12.57
C PHE A 193 4.79 -16.38 -12.77
N LYS A 194 3.91 -17.29 -13.15
CA LYS A 194 4.22 -18.63 -13.64
C LYS A 194 3.65 -18.78 -15.04
N GLU A 195 4.51 -19.09 -15.99
CA GLU A 195 4.09 -19.44 -17.34
C GLU A 195 3.26 -20.72 -17.29
N ASP A 196 2.21 -20.78 -18.11
CA ASP A 196 1.54 -22.04 -18.36
C ASP A 196 2.52 -22.85 -19.21
N GLU A 197 3.10 -23.91 -18.65
CA GLU A 197 3.88 -24.86 -19.43
C GLU A 197 2.89 -25.52 -20.39
N GLY A 198 2.74 -24.90 -21.56
CA GLY A 198 2.00 -25.49 -22.66
C GLY A 198 2.55 -26.90 -22.81
N GLN A 199 1.68 -27.89 -22.63
CA GLN A 199 2.00 -29.28 -22.95
C GLN A 199 2.44 -29.29 -24.42
N GLY A 200 3.76 -29.20 -24.62
CA GLY A 200 4.41 -29.37 -25.90
C GLY A 200 4.17 -30.82 -26.29
N ASN A 201 3.23 -30.99 -27.21
CA ASN A 201 3.00 -32.25 -27.90
C ASN A 201 4.20 -32.60 -28.77
#